data_AF-A0A9X5CK54-F1
#
_entry.id   AF-A0A9X5CK54-F1
#
_cell.length_a   1.000
_cell.length_b   1.000
_cell.length_c   1.000
_cell.angle_alpha   90.00
_cell.angle_beta   90.00
_cell.angle_gamma   90.00
#
_symmetry.space_group_name_H-M   'P 1'
#
loop_
_entity.id
_entity.type
_entity.pdbx_description
1 polymer ?
#
loop_
_entity_poly.entity_id
_entity_poly.type
_entity_poly.pdbx_seq_one_letter_code
_entity_poly.pdbx_strand_id
1 'polypeptide(L)'
;MKPETSCAGPAGAAATNTEPASVTTVAAATGRQSRRADYEYASHRKGSTDVPDSGPLKLICLSDEEQGVSLRVIGGMSFSGTDQYDALHAEIVVSTGFVSGRVELYLNAYDLDSWAEVLESLAAGRKAAWLESGRSPRIMIDPTEENESGCTEVSVCDVTGSQVFVTVPIVHQPDWVAHRQMLAAVRSRFRLER
;
A
#
# COMPACT_ATOMS: atom_id res chain seq x y z
N MET A 1 31.55 -49.76 -59.15
CA MET A 1 32.87 -49.12 -59.28
C MET A 1 32.66 -47.83 -60.06
N LYS A 2 32.43 -46.70 -59.36
CA LYS A 2 31.85 -45.44 -59.93
C LYS A 2 30.45 -45.64 -60.58
N PRO A 3 29.72 -44.58 -61.00
CA PRO A 3 29.95 -43.13 -60.83
C PRO A 3 29.33 -42.64 -59.50
N GLU A 4 28.87 -41.42 -59.19
CA GLU A 4 28.60 -40.15 -59.92
C GLU A 4 29.01 -38.90 -59.08
N THR A 5 28.75 -37.69 -59.59
CA THR A 5 28.79 -36.39 -58.89
C THR A 5 27.46 -35.69 -59.11
N SER A 6 26.82 -35.11 -58.08
CA SER A 6 25.65 -34.23 -58.26
C SER A 6 25.61 -33.13 -57.20
N CYS A 7 25.12 -31.95 -57.59
CA CYS A 7 25.12 -30.73 -56.77
C CYS A 7 23.75 -30.48 -56.12
N ALA A 8 23.76 -30.00 -54.88
CA ALA A 8 22.62 -29.29 -54.28
C ALA A 8 23.12 -28.19 -53.32
N GLY A 9 22.38 -27.07 -53.27
CA GLY A 9 22.79 -25.82 -52.62
C GLY A 9 22.47 -25.71 -51.12
N PRO A 10 22.48 -24.48 -50.57
CA PRO A 10 22.75 -24.21 -49.17
C PRO A 10 21.52 -24.26 -48.26
N ALA A 11 21.76 -24.49 -46.96
CA ALA A 11 20.74 -24.40 -45.92
C ALA A 11 21.25 -23.66 -44.67
N GLY A 12 20.49 -22.64 -44.24
CA GLY A 12 20.34 -22.28 -42.83
C GLY A 12 21.48 -21.53 -42.13
N ALA A 13 21.59 -20.22 -42.35
CA ALA A 13 22.12 -19.30 -41.35
C ALA A 13 20.98 -18.39 -40.83
N ALA A 14 20.13 -18.95 -39.96
CA ALA A 14 19.08 -18.18 -39.30
C ALA A 14 19.66 -17.51 -38.04
N ALA A 15 20.04 -16.24 -38.16
CA ALA A 15 20.34 -15.42 -36.99
C ALA A 15 19.03 -15.08 -36.26
N THR A 16 18.77 -15.73 -35.13
CA THR A 16 17.70 -15.32 -34.22
C THR A 16 18.12 -14.04 -33.50
N ASN A 17 17.67 -12.90 -34.00
CA ASN A 17 17.70 -11.63 -33.26
C ASN A 17 16.93 -11.82 -31.95
N THR A 18 17.62 -11.68 -30.82
CA THR A 18 16.97 -11.54 -29.52
C THR A 18 16.54 -10.09 -29.37
N GLU A 19 15.23 -9.86 -29.39
CA GLU A 19 14.61 -8.56 -29.18
C GLU A 19 14.77 -8.13 -27.71
N PRO A 20 15.30 -6.94 -27.39
CA PRO A 20 15.36 -6.46 -26.02
C PRO A 20 13.97 -6.05 -25.54
N ALA A 21 13.63 -6.45 -24.31
CA ALA A 21 12.30 -6.20 -23.72
C ALA A 21 11.93 -4.71 -23.72
N SER A 22 10.69 -4.41 -24.11
CA SER A 22 10.17 -3.04 -24.17
C SER A 22 10.00 -2.43 -22.78
N VAL A 23 10.78 -1.39 -22.48
CA VAL A 23 10.58 -0.53 -21.30
C VAL A 23 9.29 0.27 -21.49
N THR A 24 8.22 -0.14 -20.81
CA THR A 24 6.93 0.56 -20.85
C THR A 24 6.95 1.80 -19.95
N THR A 25 7.31 2.95 -20.52
CA THR A 25 7.14 4.25 -19.86
C THR A 25 5.67 4.66 -19.89
N VAL A 26 5.00 4.69 -18.75
CA VAL A 26 3.60 5.15 -18.65
C VAL A 26 3.57 6.68 -18.59
N ALA A 27 2.98 7.31 -19.59
CA ALA A 27 2.90 8.76 -19.68
C ALA A 27 1.87 9.36 -18.70
N ALA A 28 2.26 10.43 -18.01
CA ALA A 28 1.37 11.18 -17.14
C ALA A 28 0.29 11.93 -17.95
N ALA A 29 -0.97 11.54 -17.81
CA ALA A 29 -2.09 12.19 -18.46
C ALA A 29 -2.57 13.42 -17.66
N THR A 30 -2.37 14.62 -18.20
CA THR A 30 -2.80 15.87 -17.56
C THR A 30 -4.32 16.07 -17.64
N GLY A 31 -4.97 15.91 -16.49
CA GLY A 31 -6.13 16.66 -16.00
C GLY A 31 -7.22 17.14 -16.97
N ARG A 32 -8.44 16.63 -16.77
CA ARG A 32 -9.66 17.43 -16.91
C ARG A 32 -10.61 17.15 -15.75
N GLN A 33 -10.86 18.16 -14.92
CA GLN A 33 -11.73 18.06 -13.75
C GLN A 33 -13.18 17.71 -14.16
N SER A 34 -13.76 16.69 -13.54
CA SER A 34 -15.22 16.51 -13.56
C SER A 34 -15.75 15.80 -12.32
N ARG A 35 -16.39 16.59 -11.46
CA ARG A 35 -17.50 16.28 -10.53
C ARG A 35 -17.39 15.05 -9.60
N ARG A 36 -17.20 15.40 -8.33
CA ARG A 36 -17.66 14.73 -7.09
C ARG A 36 -18.67 13.58 -7.32
N ALA A 37 -18.36 12.43 -6.71
CA ALA A 37 -19.38 11.52 -6.21
C ALA A 37 -19.66 11.89 -4.75
N ASP A 38 -20.94 12.04 -4.39
CA ASP A 38 -21.35 12.62 -3.11
C ASP A 38 -21.37 11.56 -2.00
N TYR A 39 -20.56 11.76 -0.95
CA TYR A 39 -20.77 11.18 0.37
C TYR A 39 -21.27 12.28 1.31
N GLU A 40 -22.57 12.59 1.21
CA GLU A 40 -23.25 13.54 2.08
C GLU A 40 -23.57 12.88 3.44
N TYR A 41 -22.56 12.77 4.31
CA TYR A 41 -22.82 12.53 5.74
C TYR A 41 -23.35 13.83 6.35
N ALA A 42 -24.61 13.80 6.82
CA ALA A 42 -25.32 14.98 7.31
C ALA A 42 -24.55 15.66 8.45
N SER A 43 -24.01 16.85 8.17
CA SER A 43 -23.24 17.63 9.14
C SER A 43 -24.16 18.29 10.17
N HIS A 44 -24.47 17.58 11.25
CA HIS A 44 -25.10 18.15 12.44
C HIS A 44 -24.13 18.13 13.62
N ARG A 45 -23.39 19.25 13.74
CA ARG A 45 -22.59 19.56 14.93
C ARG A 45 -23.46 19.52 16.19
N LYS A 46 -23.16 18.60 17.10
CA LYS A 46 -23.44 18.83 18.53
C LYS A 46 -22.42 18.10 19.42
N GLY A 47 -21.34 18.82 19.74
CA GLY A 47 -20.45 18.54 20.88
C GLY A 47 -19.92 17.11 21.00
N SER A 48 -19.05 16.67 20.08
CA SER A 48 -18.11 15.61 20.43
C SER A 48 -17.11 16.18 21.45
N THR A 49 -17.06 15.61 22.65
CA THR A 49 -15.96 15.84 23.58
C THR A 49 -14.74 15.07 23.10
N ASP A 50 -13.95 15.70 22.23
CA ASP A 50 -12.61 15.23 21.90
C ASP A 50 -11.82 15.06 23.21
N VAL A 51 -11.35 13.84 23.47
CA VAL A 51 -10.48 13.53 24.62
C VAL A 51 -9.04 13.87 24.23
N PRO A 52 -8.45 14.98 24.74
CA PRO A 52 -7.21 15.50 24.20
C PRO A 52 -6.05 15.24 25.16
N ASP A 53 -5.54 14.00 25.25
CA ASP A 53 -4.26 13.76 25.94
C ASP A 53 -3.48 12.50 25.49
N SER A 54 -3.42 12.27 24.19
CA SER A 54 -2.37 11.41 23.59
C SER A 54 -2.34 11.64 22.09
N GLY A 55 -1.14 11.81 21.56
CA GLY A 55 -0.92 12.01 20.13
C GLY A 55 -1.31 10.80 19.29
N PRO A 56 -1.24 10.94 17.95
CA PRO A 56 -1.65 9.89 17.02
C PRO A 56 -0.82 8.61 17.22
N LEU A 57 -1.49 7.46 17.23
CA LEU A 57 -0.82 6.16 17.29
C LEU A 57 -0.41 5.70 15.89
N LYS A 58 0.82 5.22 15.74
CA LYS A 58 1.24 4.52 14.51
C LYS A 58 0.59 3.12 14.49
N LEU A 59 0.03 2.76 13.34
CA LEU A 59 -0.37 1.38 13.00
C LEU A 59 0.67 0.73 12.06
N ILE A 60 1.25 1.54 11.18
CA ILE A 60 2.27 1.15 10.19
C ILE A 60 3.42 2.16 10.27
N CYS A 61 4.67 1.70 10.26
CA CYS A 61 5.86 2.51 10.28
C CYS A 61 7.00 1.83 9.52
N LEU A 62 7.07 2.08 8.21
CA LEU A 62 8.06 1.52 7.31
C LEU A 62 8.93 2.67 6.81
N SER A 63 10.16 2.79 7.32
CA SER A 63 11.03 3.93 7.01
C SER A 63 12.51 3.60 7.20
N ASP A 64 13.35 4.18 6.36
CA ASP A 64 14.81 4.26 6.52
C ASP A 64 15.25 5.73 6.75
N GLU A 65 16.50 6.07 6.43
CA GLU A 65 17.06 7.41 6.61
C GLU A 65 16.58 8.44 5.57
N GLU A 66 16.14 7.99 4.38
CA GLU A 66 15.77 8.87 3.26
C GLU A 66 14.26 8.92 3.04
N GLN A 67 13.55 7.82 3.31
CA GLN A 67 12.16 7.67 2.89
C GLN A 67 11.33 6.76 3.82
N GLY A 68 10.01 6.87 3.69
CA GLY A 68 9.09 6.02 4.44
C GLY A 68 7.61 6.19 4.13
N VAL A 69 6.86 5.18 4.54
CA VAL A 69 5.40 5.10 4.55
C VAL A 69 4.95 4.83 5.97
N SER A 70 4.03 5.66 6.48
CA SER A 70 3.43 5.44 7.81
C SER A 70 1.92 5.61 7.77
N LEU A 71 1.23 4.84 8.61
CA LEU A 71 -0.20 5.04 8.88
C LEU A 71 -0.36 5.43 10.34
N ARG A 72 -1.01 6.57 10.58
CA ARG A 72 -1.29 7.11 11.90
C ARG A 72 -2.80 7.14 12.14
N VAL A 73 -3.25 6.55 13.25
CA VAL A 73 -4.60 6.73 13.78
C VAL A 73 -4.64 8.02 14.58
N ILE A 74 -5.48 8.94 14.14
CA ILE A 74 -5.65 10.30 14.68
C ILE A 74 -6.68 10.27 15.82
N GLY A 75 -7.80 9.57 15.63
CA GLY A 75 -8.88 9.48 16.62
C GLY A 75 -9.89 8.39 16.31
N GLY A 76 -10.80 8.15 17.27
CA GLY A 76 -11.96 7.27 17.09
C GLY A 76 -13.22 8.09 16.81
N MET A 77 -14.08 7.58 15.93
CA MET A 77 -15.35 8.18 15.53
C MET A 77 -16.49 7.32 16.07
N SER A 78 -17.45 7.94 16.77
CA SER A 78 -18.70 7.29 17.16
C SER A 78 -19.87 7.97 16.46
N PHE A 79 -20.65 7.18 15.74
CA PHE A 79 -21.91 7.52 15.08
C PHE A 79 -23.08 6.80 15.74
N SER A 80 -22.85 5.61 16.32
CA SER A 80 -23.87 4.80 17.01
C SER A 80 -24.28 5.34 18.38
N GLY A 81 -23.48 6.23 18.98
CA GLY A 81 -23.73 6.78 20.33
C GLY A 81 -23.48 5.77 21.45
N THR A 82 -22.74 4.71 21.18
CA THR A 82 -22.28 3.72 22.15
C THR A 82 -20.94 4.15 22.77
N ASP A 83 -20.48 3.45 23.82
CA ASP A 83 -19.12 3.59 24.37
C ASP A 83 -18.03 3.01 23.45
N GLN A 84 -18.38 2.61 22.22
CA GLN A 84 -17.48 2.07 21.21
C GLN A 84 -17.38 3.02 20.02
N TYR A 85 -16.30 2.87 19.25
CA TYR A 85 -16.09 3.58 18.01
C TYR A 85 -16.59 2.72 16.83
N ASP A 86 -17.30 3.33 15.88
CA ASP A 86 -17.68 2.67 14.63
C ASP A 86 -16.48 2.62 13.66
N ALA A 87 -15.61 3.63 13.71
CA ALA A 87 -14.44 3.76 12.85
C ALA A 87 -13.30 4.54 13.52
N LEU A 88 -12.09 4.42 12.98
CA LEU A 88 -10.92 5.22 13.33
C LEU A 88 -10.63 6.21 12.20
N HIS A 89 -10.50 7.50 12.51
CA HIS A 89 -9.94 8.47 11.58
C HIS A 89 -8.42 8.30 11.54
N ALA A 90 -7.87 8.16 10.34
CA ALA A 90 -6.46 7.90 10.13
C ALA A 90 -5.91 8.66 8.91
N GLU A 91 -4.59 8.73 8.83
CA GLU A 91 -3.86 9.24 7.67
C GLU A 91 -2.76 8.25 7.27
N ILE A 92 -2.54 8.08 5.97
CA ILE A 92 -1.31 7.52 5.41
C ILE A 92 -0.45 8.68 4.95
N VAL A 93 0.82 8.66 5.35
CA VAL A 93 1.84 9.63 4.96
C VAL A 93 2.96 8.90 4.24
N VAL A 94 3.24 9.34 3.02
CA VAL A 94 4.42 8.96 2.24
C VAL A 94 5.39 10.14 2.27
N SER A 95 6.66 9.89 2.58
CA SER A 95 7.70 10.90 2.66
C SER A 95 8.98 10.38 2.01
N THR A 96 9.51 11.11 1.04
CA THR A 96 10.85 10.90 0.45
C THR A 96 11.52 12.26 0.26
N GLY A 97 12.82 12.29 -0.07
CA GLY A 97 13.53 13.52 -0.43
C GLY A 97 13.00 14.23 -1.68
N PHE A 98 12.20 13.57 -2.52
CA PHE A 98 11.66 14.10 -3.78
C PHE A 98 10.14 14.32 -3.76
N VAL A 99 9.39 13.41 -3.14
CA VAL A 99 7.92 13.45 -3.11
C VAL A 99 7.40 13.19 -1.71
N SER A 100 6.44 13.99 -1.28
CA SER A 100 5.69 13.78 -0.04
C SER A 100 4.19 13.84 -0.33
N GLY A 101 3.42 12.97 0.32
CA GLY A 101 1.98 12.88 0.14
C GLY A 101 1.27 12.46 1.42
N ARG A 102 0.03 12.91 1.58
CA ARG A 102 -0.87 12.47 2.65
C ARG A 102 -2.25 12.20 2.09
N VAL A 103 -2.86 11.11 2.53
CA VAL A 103 -4.26 10.77 2.27
C VAL A 103 -4.92 10.34 3.58
N GLU A 104 -6.14 10.84 3.82
CA GLU A 104 -6.94 10.46 5.00
C GLU A 104 -7.87 9.29 4.66
N LEU A 105 -8.12 8.42 5.64
CA LEU A 105 -8.98 7.25 5.52
C LEU A 105 -9.67 6.92 6.85
N TYR A 106 -10.70 6.08 6.78
CA TYR A 106 -11.39 5.54 7.95
C TYR A 106 -11.18 4.03 8.05
N LEU A 107 -10.79 3.54 9.23
CA LEU A 107 -10.57 2.11 9.48
C LEU A 107 -11.64 1.54 10.42
N ASN A 108 -12.17 0.35 10.14
CA ASN A 108 -13.09 -0.39 11.01
C ASN A 108 -12.38 -1.62 11.63
N ALA A 109 -13.12 -2.42 12.42
CA ALA A 109 -12.55 -3.60 13.07
C ALA A 109 -12.03 -4.65 12.07
N TYR A 110 -12.73 -4.84 10.95
CA TYR A 110 -12.35 -5.77 9.88
C TYR A 110 -11.04 -5.35 9.19
N ASP A 111 -10.80 -4.05 9.00
CA ASP A 111 -9.53 -3.56 8.46
C ASP A 111 -8.38 -3.90 9.42
N LEU A 112 -8.57 -3.72 10.73
CA LEU A 112 -7.56 -4.07 11.74
C LEU A 112 -7.33 -5.58 11.88
N ASP A 113 -8.34 -6.41 11.65
CA ASP A 113 -8.21 -7.88 11.61
C ASP A 113 -7.49 -8.33 10.33
N SER A 114 -7.83 -7.77 9.17
CA SER A 114 -7.10 -7.98 7.92
C SER A 114 -5.63 -7.53 8.01
N TRP A 115 -5.31 -6.47 8.76
CA TRP A 115 -3.91 -6.07 8.99
C TRP A 115 -3.12 -7.12 9.77
N ALA A 116 -3.77 -7.86 10.68
CA ALA A 116 -3.11 -8.96 11.39
C ALA A 116 -2.75 -10.11 10.42
N GLU A 117 -3.65 -10.46 9.50
CA GLU A 117 -3.43 -11.49 8.46
C GLU A 117 -2.28 -11.11 7.50
N VAL A 118 -2.20 -9.82 7.15
CA VAL A 118 -1.10 -9.25 6.36
C VAL A 118 0.22 -9.35 7.12
N LEU A 119 0.26 -9.03 8.42
CA LEU A 119 1.45 -9.17 9.25
C LEU A 119 1.95 -10.62 9.36
N GLU A 120 1.05 -11.61 9.45
CA GLU A 120 1.45 -13.03 9.44
C GLU A 120 1.94 -13.51 8.06
N SER A 121 1.55 -12.85 6.96
CA SER A 121 2.11 -13.13 5.63
C SER A 121 3.50 -12.52 5.46
N LEU A 122 3.68 -11.26 5.86
CA LEU A 122 4.96 -10.55 5.83
C LEU A 122 6.00 -11.17 6.77
N ALA A 123 5.58 -11.63 7.95
CA ALA A 123 6.44 -12.35 8.89
C ALA A 123 6.88 -13.74 8.39
N ALA A 124 6.26 -14.25 7.32
CA ALA A 124 6.62 -15.48 6.65
C ALA A 124 7.24 -15.24 5.25
N GLY A 125 7.81 -14.05 5.04
CA GLY A 125 8.55 -13.68 3.84
C GLY A 125 7.69 -13.41 2.60
N ARG A 126 6.36 -13.47 2.69
CA ARG A 126 5.48 -13.36 1.51
C ARG A 126 5.02 -11.94 1.26
N LYS A 127 4.98 -11.54 -0.02
CA LYS A 127 4.25 -10.36 -0.49
C LYS A 127 2.80 -10.34 0.00
N ALA A 128 2.33 -9.17 0.42
CA ALA A 128 0.96 -8.98 0.92
C ALA A 128 0.40 -7.61 0.54
N ALA A 129 -0.93 -7.51 0.49
CA ALA A 129 -1.66 -6.28 0.23
C ALA A 129 -2.80 -6.11 1.24
N TRP A 130 -3.13 -4.85 1.53
CA TRP A 130 -4.11 -4.47 2.55
C TRP A 130 -5.09 -3.43 2.01
N LEU A 131 -6.32 -3.46 2.53
CA LEU A 131 -7.49 -2.71 2.06
C LEU A 131 -7.93 -3.07 0.62
N GLU A 132 -7.70 -4.32 0.19
CA GLU A 132 -7.99 -4.79 -1.18
C GLU A 132 -9.47 -4.86 -1.57
N SER A 133 -10.40 -4.76 -0.60
CA SER A 133 -11.85 -5.00 -0.73
C SER A 133 -12.61 -3.90 -1.51
N GLY A 134 -12.07 -3.46 -2.64
CA GLY A 134 -12.58 -2.34 -3.44
C GLY A 134 -12.27 -0.96 -2.83
N ARG A 135 -11.60 -0.91 -1.69
CA ARG A 135 -11.29 0.34 -0.97
C ARG A 135 -10.03 1.01 -1.54
N SER A 136 -9.89 2.29 -1.17
CA SER A 136 -8.80 3.19 -1.52
C SER A 136 -8.57 4.13 -0.33
N PRO A 137 -7.32 4.51 -0.01
CA PRO A 137 -6.07 4.00 -0.56
C PRO A 137 -5.80 2.53 -0.18
N ARG A 138 -4.94 1.85 -0.93
CA ARG A 138 -4.41 0.51 -0.64
C ARG A 138 -2.93 0.59 -0.30
N ILE A 139 -2.45 -0.37 0.47
CA ILE A 139 -1.02 -0.56 0.76
C ILE A 139 -0.62 -1.95 0.29
N MET A 140 0.46 -2.04 -0.49
CA MET A 140 1.09 -3.30 -0.88
C MET A 140 2.53 -3.32 -0.35
N ILE A 141 2.97 -4.45 0.18
CA ILE A 141 4.31 -4.62 0.75
C ILE A 141 4.93 -5.88 0.15
N ASP A 142 6.08 -5.70 -0.48
CA ASP A 142 6.88 -6.74 -1.12
C ASP A 142 8.21 -6.90 -0.34
N PRO A 143 8.33 -7.90 0.54
CA PRO A 143 9.50 -8.05 1.40
C PRO A 143 10.75 -8.47 0.62
N THR A 144 11.92 -8.02 1.10
CA THR A 144 13.24 -8.25 0.50
C THR A 144 13.55 -9.71 0.12
N GLU A 145 12.93 -10.69 0.77
CA GLU A 145 13.19 -12.12 0.54
C GLU A 145 12.63 -12.64 -0.80
N GLU A 146 11.62 -11.98 -1.38
CA GLU A 146 10.96 -12.39 -2.63
C GLU A 146 11.26 -11.46 -3.82
N ASN A 147 11.99 -10.35 -3.63
CA ASN A 147 12.14 -9.30 -4.65
C ASN A 147 13.56 -9.10 -5.21
N GLU A 148 13.62 -8.56 -6.44
CA GLU A 148 14.88 -8.36 -7.17
C GLU A 148 15.67 -7.12 -6.72
N SER A 149 15.03 -6.18 -6.02
CA SER A 149 15.62 -4.89 -5.62
C SER A 149 16.42 -4.96 -4.32
N GLY A 150 16.28 -6.04 -3.54
CA GLY A 150 17.00 -6.23 -2.28
C GLY A 150 16.54 -5.30 -1.15
N CYS A 151 15.44 -4.57 -1.34
CA CYS A 151 14.84 -3.61 -0.42
C CYS A 151 13.36 -3.96 -0.25
N THR A 152 12.75 -3.73 0.91
CA THR A 152 11.31 -4.00 1.06
C THR A 152 10.51 -2.91 0.33
N GLU A 153 9.79 -3.24 -0.74
CA GLU A 153 9.05 -2.27 -1.53
C GLU A 153 7.67 -2.03 -0.92
N VAL A 154 7.32 -0.76 -0.70
CA VAL A 154 6.02 -0.36 -0.16
C VAL A 154 5.30 0.52 -1.16
N SER A 155 4.20 0.03 -1.72
CA SER A 155 3.34 0.79 -2.63
C SER A 155 2.12 1.34 -1.91
N VAL A 156 1.81 2.63 -2.14
CA VAL A 156 0.52 3.24 -1.77
C VAL A 156 -0.24 3.60 -3.05
N CYS A 157 -1.47 3.09 -3.15
CA CYS A 157 -2.31 3.22 -4.35
C CYS A 157 -3.63 3.88 -3.99
N ASP A 158 -3.85 5.13 -4.40
CA ASP A 158 -5.13 5.82 -4.21
C ASP A 158 -5.90 5.94 -5.53
N VAL A 159 -6.42 4.80 -6.00
CA VAL A 159 -7.03 4.68 -7.32
C VAL A 159 -8.38 5.41 -7.46
N THR A 160 -9.13 5.64 -6.37
CA THR A 160 -10.42 6.32 -6.44
C THR A 160 -10.37 7.81 -6.09
N GLY A 161 -9.40 8.25 -5.29
CA GLY A 161 -9.24 9.65 -4.88
C GLY A 161 -8.39 10.44 -5.86
N SER A 162 -7.08 10.31 -5.70
CA SER A 162 -6.06 11.09 -6.43
C SER A 162 -5.54 10.42 -7.71
N GLN A 163 -5.84 9.14 -7.92
CA GLN A 163 -5.26 8.27 -8.97
C GLN A 163 -3.72 8.14 -8.87
N VAL A 164 -3.16 8.45 -7.70
CA VAL A 164 -1.72 8.37 -7.45
C VAL A 164 -1.32 6.95 -7.06
N PHE A 165 -0.20 6.51 -7.63
CA PHE A 165 0.52 5.30 -7.26
C PHE A 165 1.96 5.70 -6.93
N VAL A 166 2.46 5.36 -5.75
CA VAL A 166 3.85 5.58 -5.35
C VAL A 166 4.39 4.30 -4.74
N THR A 167 5.53 3.81 -5.25
CA THR A 167 6.34 2.78 -4.58
C THR A 167 7.56 3.44 -3.94
N VAL A 168 7.85 3.04 -2.71
CA VAL A 168 9.01 3.48 -1.93
C VAL A 168 9.79 2.23 -1.51
N PRO A 169 11.06 2.04 -1.92
CA PRO A 169 11.90 0.98 -1.39
C PRO A 169 12.37 1.35 0.02
N ILE A 170 12.34 0.40 0.95
CA ILE A 170 12.84 0.56 2.31
C ILE A 170 14.05 -0.35 2.47
N VAL A 171 15.23 0.24 2.74
CA VAL A 171 16.52 -0.47 2.72
C VAL A 171 16.61 -1.58 3.78
N HIS A 172 15.91 -1.44 4.90
CA HIS A 172 15.95 -2.39 6.01
C HIS A 172 14.69 -3.25 6.09
N GLN A 173 14.87 -4.54 6.41
CA GLN A 173 13.75 -5.46 6.68
C GLN A 173 12.96 -4.93 7.91
N PRO A 174 11.64 -4.68 7.77
CA PRO A 174 10.85 -4.13 8.87
C PRO A 174 10.66 -5.11 10.03
N ASP A 175 10.62 -4.59 11.26
CA ASP A 175 10.26 -5.39 12.44
C ASP A 175 8.73 -5.63 12.48
N TRP A 176 8.32 -6.82 12.05
CA TRP A 176 6.92 -7.27 12.12
C TRP A 176 6.42 -7.57 13.54
N VAL A 177 7.32 -7.81 14.51
CA VAL A 177 6.95 -7.91 15.94
C VAL A 177 6.57 -6.53 16.48
N ALA A 178 7.35 -5.49 16.18
CA ALA A 178 6.99 -4.11 16.52
C ALA A 178 5.66 -3.68 15.89
N HIS A 179 5.38 -4.07 14.63
CA HIS A 179 4.09 -3.78 13.99
C HIS A 179 2.91 -4.51 14.67
N ARG A 180 3.10 -5.75 15.16
CA ARG A 180 2.08 -6.42 16.00
C ARG A 180 1.83 -5.69 17.32
N GLN A 181 2.87 -5.11 17.94
CA GLN A 181 2.72 -4.27 19.12
C GLN A 181 1.97 -2.95 18.81
N MET A 182 2.24 -2.32 17.66
CA MET A 182 1.50 -1.15 17.18
C MET A 182 0.00 -1.46 17.00
N LEU A 183 -0.33 -2.57 16.35
CA LEU A 183 -1.72 -3.04 16.20
C LEU A 183 -2.38 -3.31 17.57
N ALA A 184 -1.67 -3.96 18.49
CA ALA A 184 -2.18 -4.21 19.85
C ALA A 184 -2.45 -2.91 20.62
N ALA A 185 -1.57 -1.90 20.50
CA ALA A 185 -1.76 -0.59 21.10
C ALA A 185 -2.99 0.15 20.53
N VAL A 186 -3.18 0.12 19.20
CA VAL A 186 -4.37 0.69 18.55
C VAL A 186 -5.65 0.00 19.04
N ARG A 187 -5.70 -1.34 19.05
CA ARG A 187 -6.87 -2.10 19.55
C ARG A 187 -7.15 -1.91 21.04
N SER A 188 -6.11 -1.71 21.85
CA SER A 188 -6.26 -1.45 23.28
C SER A 188 -6.81 -0.05 23.58
N ARG A 189 -6.39 0.94 22.79
CA ARG A 189 -6.81 2.35 22.91
C ARG A 189 -8.21 2.59 22.33
N PHE A 190 -8.48 2.08 21.14
CA PHE A 190 -9.72 2.31 20.41
C PHE A 190 -10.54 1.03 20.34
N ARG A 191 -11.58 0.95 21.19
CA ARG A 191 -12.53 -0.16 21.19
C ARG A 191 -13.52 0.03 20.05
N LEU A 192 -13.28 -0.67 18.94
CA LEU A 192 -14.17 -0.67 17.78
C LEU A 192 -15.33 -1.67 17.96
N GLU A 193 -16.50 -1.30 17.47
CA GLU A 193 -17.63 -2.19 17.27
C GLU A 193 -17.30 -3.26 16.20
N ARG A 194 -17.91 -4.45 16.30
CA ARG A 194 -17.58 -5.66 15.50
C ARG A 194 -18.80 -6.22 14.78
#